data_AF-A0A2H0WFB8-F1
#
_entry.id   AF-A0A2H0WFB8-F1
#
_cell.length_a   1.000
_cell.length_b   1.000
_cell.length_c   1.000
_cell.angle_alpha   90.00
_cell.angle_beta   90.00
_cell.angle_gamma   90.00
#
_symmetry.space_group_name_H-M   'P 1'
#
loop_
_entity.id
_entity.type
_entity.pdbx_description
1 polymer ?
#
loop_
_entity_poly.entity_id
_entity_poly.type
_entity_poly.pdbx_seq_one_letter_code
_entity_poly.pdbx_strand_id
1 'polypeptide(L)'
;MREQRFLSITLLLVAMLGVPALYSTMREPRAKTEVSLEEGRLLSARTPASIMTEGAVLPVRNSVKSKPLTLNYSCSDFEEDQEVDANLLRLRGPSCIQEMSITNQTNGFTASIISLKENGFTTDFIDLSPGENTLEIKGINSEGKVVQQFLKVHSRSPASERPMPSPLEIFDSEEN
;
A
#
# COMPACT_ATOMS: atom_id res chain seq x y z
N MET A 1 54.43 18.68 33.08
CA MET A 1 54.50 17.45 32.24
C MET A 1 53.23 16.59 32.25
N ARG A 2 52.38 16.57 33.29
CA ARG A 2 51.13 15.77 33.29
C ARG A 2 50.02 16.34 32.38
N GLU A 3 49.93 17.66 32.26
CA GLU A 3 48.89 18.33 31.46
C GLU A 3 49.03 18.09 29.94
N GLN A 4 50.26 18.02 29.42
CA GLN A 4 50.49 17.72 28.00
C GLN A 4 50.04 16.30 27.62
N ARG A 5 50.10 15.34 28.54
CA ARG A 5 49.63 13.97 28.28
C ARG A 5 48.12 13.90 28.18
N PHE A 6 47.41 14.69 28.98
CA PHE A 6 45.96 14.72 28.94
C PHE A 6 45.44 15.31 27.63
N LEU A 7 46.07 16.40 27.18
CA LEU A 7 45.69 17.09 25.94
C LEU A 7 45.99 16.26 24.67
N SER A 8 47.07 15.48 24.70
CA SER A 8 47.39 14.52 23.63
C SER A 8 46.35 13.40 23.51
N ILE A 9 45.86 12.86 24.64
CA ILE A 9 44.91 11.75 24.64
C ILE A 9 43.54 12.22 24.14
N THR A 10 43.06 13.38 24.58
CA THR A 10 41.78 13.93 24.10
C THR A 10 41.82 14.26 22.62
N LEU A 11 42.92 14.84 22.12
CA LEU A 11 43.08 15.12 20.69
C LEU A 11 43.01 13.82 19.86
N LEU A 12 43.68 12.75 20.31
CA LEU A 12 43.69 11.47 19.62
C LEU A 12 42.31 10.80 19.62
N LEU A 13 41.56 10.93 20.72
CA LEU A 13 40.21 10.39 20.85
C LEU A 13 39.20 11.15 19.97
N VAL A 14 39.32 12.47 19.89
CA VAL A 14 38.51 13.30 18.98
C VAL A 14 38.82 12.98 17.51
N ALA A 15 40.10 12.80 17.16
CA ALA A 15 40.49 12.44 15.80
C ALA A 15 39.97 11.04 15.39
N MET A 16 40.05 10.04 16.28
CA MET A 16 39.53 8.68 16.03
C MET A 16 38.03 8.65 15.76
N LEU A 17 37.26 9.53 16.41
CA LEU A 17 35.80 9.61 16.23
C LEU A 17 35.40 10.52 15.05
N GLY A 18 36.14 11.59 14.80
CA GLY A 18 35.80 12.57 13.75
C GLY A 18 36.12 12.11 12.33
N VAL A 19 37.22 11.39 12.12
CA VAL A 19 37.65 10.92 10.78
C VAL A 19 36.63 10.00 10.10
N PRO A 20 36.07 8.95 10.75
CA PRO A 20 35.09 8.07 10.08
C PRO A 20 33.77 8.79 9.78
N ALA A 21 33.35 9.73 10.63
CA ALA A 21 32.16 10.54 10.37
C ALA A 21 32.33 11.40 9.11
N LEU A 22 33.46 12.10 8.98
CA LEU A 22 33.78 12.87 7.77
C LEU A 22 33.98 11.99 6.54
N TYR A 23 34.56 10.80 6.70
CA TYR A 23 34.70 9.84 5.61
C TYR A 23 33.34 9.34 5.10
N SER A 24 32.37 9.16 6.00
CA SER A 24 31.01 8.74 5.63
C SER A 24 30.23 9.83 4.88
N THR A 25 30.47 11.11 5.17
CA THR A 25 29.76 12.22 4.50
C THR A 25 30.38 12.62 3.17
N MET A 26 31.70 12.47 3.01
CA MET A 26 32.39 12.74 1.74
C MET A 26 32.35 11.58 0.75
N ARG A 27 31.96 10.37 1.18
CA ARG A 27 31.77 9.24 0.27
C ARG A 27 30.45 9.40 -0.48
N GLU A 28 30.54 10.13 -1.58
CA GLU A 28 29.50 10.27 -2.61
C GLU A 28 28.87 8.88 -2.90
N PRO A 29 27.54 8.76 -2.87
CA PRO A 29 26.88 7.49 -3.13
C PRO A 29 27.19 7.10 -4.58
N ARG A 30 28.08 6.13 -4.77
CA ARG A 30 28.22 5.44 -6.06
C ARG A 30 26.94 4.66 -6.32
N ALA A 31 25.95 5.34 -6.86
CA ALA A 31 24.86 4.73 -7.60
C ALA A 31 25.45 4.14 -8.90
N LYS A 32 26.02 2.94 -8.82
CA LYS A 32 26.32 2.10 -9.98
C LYS A 32 26.15 0.63 -9.61
N THR A 33 24.90 0.23 -9.46
CA THR A 33 24.49 -1.10 -9.88
C THR A 33 23.61 -0.89 -11.10
N GLU A 34 24.26 -0.77 -12.26
CA GLU A 34 23.61 -0.95 -13.55
C GLU A 34 23.11 -2.39 -13.58
N VAL A 35 21.81 -2.57 -13.33
CA VAL A 35 21.11 -3.77 -13.75
C VAL A 35 21.18 -3.74 -15.27
N SER A 36 21.97 -4.65 -15.82
CA SER A 36 22.07 -4.95 -17.24
C SER A 36 20.65 -5.23 -17.77
N LEU A 37 20.08 -4.21 -18.39
CA LEU A 37 18.82 -4.29 -19.10
C LEU A 37 19.21 -4.73 -20.51
N GLU A 38 19.10 -6.03 -20.76
CA GLU A 38 19.27 -6.59 -22.10
C GLU A 38 18.43 -5.78 -23.07
N GLU A 39 19.14 -5.19 -24.03
CA GLU A 39 18.62 -4.41 -25.15
C GLU A 39 17.97 -5.37 -26.16
N GLY A 40 16.86 -5.99 -25.75
CA GLY A 40 15.93 -6.67 -26.64
C GLY A 40 15.15 -5.62 -27.44
N ARG A 41 15.76 -5.13 -28.52
CA ARG A 41 15.11 -4.28 -29.52
C ARG A 41 13.92 -5.01 -30.14
N LEU A 42 12.74 -4.81 -29.58
CA LEU A 42 11.49 -4.85 -30.33
C LEU A 42 10.97 -3.42 -30.40
N LEU A 43 11.06 -2.85 -31.60
CA LEU A 43 10.43 -1.60 -32.00
C LEU A 43 8.91 -1.76 -31.88
N SER A 44 8.39 -1.71 -30.65
CA SER A 44 6.96 -1.56 -30.40
C SER A 44 6.64 -0.09 -30.59
N ALA A 45 6.38 0.28 -31.86
CA ALA A 45 5.80 1.57 -32.20
C ALA A 45 4.59 1.80 -31.30
N ARG A 46 4.68 2.79 -30.41
CA ARG A 46 3.56 3.25 -29.60
C ARG A 46 2.56 3.90 -30.54
N THR A 47 1.59 3.15 -31.02
CA THR A 47 0.41 3.73 -31.65
C THR A 47 -0.42 4.43 -30.57
N PRO A 48 -0.93 5.66 -30.83
CA PRO A 48 -1.81 6.34 -29.90
C PRO A 48 -3.06 5.50 -29.63
N ALA A 49 -3.56 5.52 -28.39
CA ALA A 49 -4.73 4.77 -27.93
C ALA A 49 -6.07 5.26 -28.52
N SER A 50 -6.04 5.96 -29.65
CA SER A 50 -7.19 6.63 -30.27
C SER A 50 -7.47 6.05 -31.67
N ILE A 51 -7.42 4.74 -31.83
CA ILE A 51 -8.03 4.09 -32.99
C ILE A 51 -9.37 3.57 -32.50
N MET A 52 -10.45 4.27 -32.89
CA MET A 52 -11.81 3.77 -32.77
C MET A 52 -11.91 2.48 -33.58
N THR A 53 -11.76 1.34 -32.92
CA THR A 53 -12.20 0.06 -33.46
C THR A 53 -13.71 0.01 -33.30
N GLU A 54 -14.44 0.42 -34.33
CA GLU A 54 -15.84 0.05 -34.51
C GLU A 54 -15.94 -1.48 -34.53
N GLY A 55 -16.59 -2.08 -33.51
CA GLY A 55 -17.08 -3.46 -33.63
C GLY A 55 -16.65 -4.47 -32.56
N ALA A 56 -16.00 -4.08 -31.46
CA ALA A 56 -15.88 -4.97 -30.29
C ALA A 56 -16.84 -4.52 -29.19
N VAL A 57 -18.09 -5.02 -29.24
CA VAL A 57 -19.01 -4.95 -28.11
C VAL A 57 -18.46 -5.86 -27.02
N LEU A 58 -17.53 -5.33 -26.22
CA LEU A 58 -17.14 -5.99 -24.98
C LEU A 58 -18.40 -6.12 -24.11
N PRO A 59 -18.64 -7.28 -23.47
CA PRO A 59 -19.73 -7.41 -22.53
C PRO A 59 -19.52 -6.33 -21.47
N VAL A 60 -20.44 -5.37 -21.42
CA VAL A 60 -20.55 -4.40 -20.34
C VAL A 60 -20.81 -5.23 -19.10
N ARG A 61 -19.72 -5.61 -18.40
CA ARG A 61 -19.81 -6.18 -17.07
C ARG A 61 -20.58 -5.15 -16.28
N ASN A 62 -21.82 -5.47 -15.90
CA ASN A 62 -22.60 -4.68 -14.97
C ASN A 62 -21.70 -4.44 -13.76
N SER A 63 -21.13 -3.24 -13.68
CA SER A 63 -20.27 -2.82 -12.59
C SER A 63 -21.16 -2.82 -11.36
N VAL A 64 -21.18 -3.95 -10.65
CA VAL A 64 -21.77 -4.06 -9.32
C VAL A 64 -21.18 -2.89 -8.55
N LYS A 65 -22.05 -1.96 -8.19
CA LYS A 65 -21.67 -0.68 -7.59
C LYS A 65 -21.21 -0.97 -6.17
N SER A 66 -19.99 -1.47 -6.03
CA SER A 66 -19.41 -1.83 -4.73
C SER A 66 -19.33 -0.55 -3.90
N LYS A 67 -20.01 -0.55 -2.76
CA LYS A 67 -19.99 0.58 -1.84
C LYS A 67 -18.56 0.71 -1.30
N PRO A 68 -17.87 1.84 -1.50
CA PRO A 68 -16.57 2.05 -0.89
C PRO A 68 -16.72 2.14 0.63
N LEU A 69 -15.81 1.49 1.35
CA LEU A 69 -15.72 1.60 2.81
C LEU A 69 -14.56 2.51 3.19
N THR A 70 -14.75 3.31 4.24
CA THR A 70 -13.65 4.06 4.88
C THR A 70 -13.47 3.55 6.30
N LEU A 71 -12.28 3.04 6.62
CA LEU A 71 -11.91 2.65 7.97
C LEU A 71 -11.03 3.72 8.60
N ASN A 72 -11.29 3.99 9.89
CA ASN A 72 -10.49 4.93 10.67
C ASN A 72 -9.31 4.20 11.29
N TYR A 73 -8.11 4.56 10.86
CA TYR A 73 -6.86 4.07 11.41
C TYR A 73 -6.56 4.80 12.73
N SER A 74 -6.25 4.06 13.79
CA SER A 74 -5.69 4.58 15.04
C SER A 74 -4.21 4.21 15.14
N CYS A 75 -3.43 5.01 15.85
CA CYS A 75 -2.01 4.73 16.10
C CYS A 75 -1.80 3.65 17.16
N SER A 76 -2.84 3.33 17.91
CA SER A 76 -2.89 2.19 18.82
C SER A 76 -3.12 0.92 18.02
N ASP A 77 -2.48 -0.18 18.41
CA ASP A 77 -2.45 -1.43 17.65
C ASP A 77 -3.82 -1.91 17.16
N PHE A 78 -3.84 -2.50 15.96
CA PHE A 78 -4.99 -3.21 15.41
C PHE A 78 -4.96 -4.64 15.90
N GLU A 79 -5.69 -4.93 16.96
CA GLU A 79 -5.87 -6.32 17.40
C GLU A 79 -7.16 -6.95 16.85
N GLU A 80 -8.01 -6.17 16.18
CA GLU A 80 -9.36 -6.63 15.80
C GLU A 80 -9.50 -6.85 14.29
N ASP A 81 -9.82 -8.09 13.92
CA ASP A 81 -10.20 -8.49 12.58
C ASP A 81 -11.46 -7.73 12.13
N GLN A 82 -11.41 -7.09 10.96
CA GLN A 82 -12.52 -6.28 10.45
C GLN A 82 -13.29 -7.04 9.36
N GLU A 83 -14.57 -7.29 9.59
CA GLU A 83 -15.45 -7.87 8.57
C GLU A 83 -16.19 -6.77 7.80
N VAL A 84 -16.09 -6.79 6.47
CA VAL A 84 -16.55 -5.69 5.61
C VAL A 84 -17.33 -6.19 4.39
N ASP A 85 -18.47 -5.57 4.12
CA ASP A 85 -19.26 -5.78 2.90
C ASP A 85 -18.82 -4.82 1.78
N ALA A 86 -17.51 -4.82 1.46
CA ALA A 86 -16.93 -3.92 0.47
C ALA A 86 -15.72 -4.54 -0.24
N ASN A 87 -15.57 -4.19 -1.53
CA ASN A 87 -14.41 -4.58 -2.35
C ASN A 87 -13.36 -3.45 -2.44
N LEU A 88 -13.73 -2.24 -2.01
CA LEU A 88 -12.88 -1.05 -2.04
C LEU A 88 -12.78 -0.50 -0.64
N LEU A 89 -11.56 -0.40 -0.12
CA LEU A 89 -11.27 0.12 1.20
C LEU A 89 -10.44 1.39 1.11
N ARG A 90 -10.79 2.39 1.90
CA ARG A 90 -9.97 3.58 2.14
C ARG A 90 -9.58 3.62 3.60
N LEU A 91 -8.30 3.75 3.89
CA LEU A 91 -7.82 4.00 5.25
C LEU A 91 -7.70 5.51 5.46
N ARG A 92 -8.11 5.99 6.63
CA ARG A 92 -7.97 7.39 7.05
C ARG A 92 -7.59 7.45 8.51
N GLY A 93 -6.61 8.25 8.88
CA GLY A 93 -6.21 8.36 10.29
C GLY A 93 -5.24 9.50 10.57
N PRO A 94 -4.79 9.65 11.82
CA PRO A 94 -3.70 10.56 12.17
C PRO A 94 -2.36 10.04 11.61
N SER A 95 -1.46 10.95 11.24
CA SER A 95 -0.13 10.64 10.69
C SER A 95 0.89 10.45 11.81
N CYS A 96 0.80 9.36 12.58
CA CYS A 96 1.80 9.01 13.60
C CYS A 96 3.04 8.28 13.06
N ILE A 97 2.99 7.87 11.78
CA ILE A 97 4.08 7.16 11.11
C ILE A 97 4.54 8.02 9.93
N GLN A 98 5.85 8.29 9.89
CA GLN A 98 6.56 8.94 8.80
C GLN A 98 6.96 7.90 7.75
N GLU A 99 7.09 8.33 6.49
CA GLU A 99 7.48 7.45 5.37
C GLU A 99 6.61 6.17 5.29
N MET A 100 5.32 6.31 5.57
CA MET A 100 4.39 5.20 5.60
C MET A 100 4.22 4.56 4.22
N SER A 101 4.04 3.25 4.19
CA SER A 101 3.61 2.46 3.04
C SER A 101 2.51 1.50 3.49
N ILE A 102 1.47 1.35 2.67
CA ILE A 102 0.34 0.47 2.93
C ILE A 102 0.20 -0.48 1.73
N THR A 103 0.36 -1.78 1.97
CA THR A 103 0.34 -2.80 0.93
C THR A 103 -0.63 -3.91 1.29
N ASN A 104 -1.55 -4.26 0.39
CA ASN A 104 -2.35 -5.46 0.50
C ASN A 104 -1.48 -6.66 0.08
N GLN A 105 -1.03 -7.46 1.04
CA GLN A 105 -0.18 -8.62 0.78
C GLN A 105 -0.89 -9.72 -0.01
N THR A 106 -2.22 -9.72 0.00
CA THR A 106 -3.06 -10.72 -0.66
C THR A 106 -3.00 -10.61 -2.18
N ASN A 107 -2.94 -9.38 -2.70
CA ASN A 107 -2.96 -9.09 -4.14
C ASN A 107 -1.79 -8.23 -4.62
N GLY A 108 -0.90 -7.79 -3.73
CA GLY A 108 0.27 -6.98 -4.03
C GLY A 108 -0.02 -5.49 -4.26
N PHE A 109 -1.27 -5.04 -4.10
CA PHE A 109 -1.65 -3.65 -4.32
C PHE A 109 -1.02 -2.75 -3.25
N THR A 110 -0.35 -1.66 -3.67
CA THR A 110 0.21 -0.66 -2.75
C THR A 110 -0.57 0.64 -2.89
N ALA A 111 -1.13 1.09 -1.77
CA ALA A 111 -1.98 2.27 -1.71
C ALA A 111 -1.15 3.55 -1.72
N SER A 112 -1.65 4.57 -2.42
CA SER A 112 -1.08 5.91 -2.39
C SER A 112 -1.49 6.63 -1.10
N ILE A 113 -0.53 7.21 -0.39
CA ILE A 113 -0.80 7.97 0.83
C ILE A 113 -0.95 9.44 0.50
N ILE A 114 -2.09 10.01 0.89
CA ILE A 114 -2.46 11.41 0.67
C ILE A 114 -2.45 12.10 2.03
N SER A 115 -1.54 13.05 2.20
CA SER A 115 -1.45 13.86 3.43
C SER A 115 -2.62 14.85 3.52
N LEU A 116 -3.20 14.97 4.70
CA LEU A 116 -4.27 15.92 5.03
C LEU A 116 -3.70 17.09 5.86
N LYS A 117 -4.37 18.26 5.81
CA LYS A 117 -3.90 19.49 6.47
C LYS A 117 -3.74 19.39 8.00
N GLU A 118 -4.50 18.51 8.65
CA GLU A 118 -4.57 18.38 10.12
C GLU A 118 -3.65 17.27 10.67
N ASN A 119 -2.47 17.09 10.06
CA ASN A 119 -1.54 16.01 10.42
C ASN A 119 -2.20 14.61 10.35
N GLY A 120 -3.07 14.42 9.36
CA GLY A 120 -3.73 13.16 9.06
C GLY A 120 -3.33 12.64 7.69
N PHE A 121 -3.78 11.43 7.38
CA PHE A 121 -3.64 10.84 6.06
C PHE A 121 -4.95 10.20 5.62
N THR A 122 -5.08 10.02 4.31
CA THR A 122 -6.04 9.12 3.68
C THR A 122 -5.34 8.37 2.57
N THR A 123 -5.82 7.17 2.25
CA THR A 123 -5.36 6.46 1.06
C THR A 123 -6.27 6.70 -0.14
N ASP A 124 -5.80 6.32 -1.32
CA ASP A 124 -6.68 5.91 -2.41
C ASP A 124 -7.49 4.64 -2.03
N PHE A 125 -8.30 4.15 -2.96
CA PHE A 125 -9.05 2.91 -2.73
C PHE A 125 -8.14 1.70 -2.94
N ILE A 126 -8.07 0.88 -1.90
CA ILE A 126 -7.40 -0.41 -1.85
C ILE A 126 -8.39 -1.46 -2.34
N ASP A 127 -8.02 -2.15 -3.41
CA ASP A 127 -8.78 -3.30 -3.89
C ASP A 127 -8.66 -4.46 -2.89
N LEU A 128 -9.80 -4.95 -2.44
CA LEU A 128 -9.92 -6.15 -1.60
C LEU A 128 -10.36 -7.34 -2.46
N SER A 129 -9.68 -8.47 -2.27
CA SER A 129 -10.12 -9.76 -2.80
C SER A 129 -11.24 -10.34 -1.93
N PRO A 130 -12.19 -11.11 -2.47
CA PRO A 130 -13.14 -11.85 -1.64
C PRO A 130 -12.43 -12.74 -0.60
N GLY A 131 -12.91 -12.71 0.64
CA GLY A 131 -12.33 -13.44 1.77
C GLY A 131 -11.34 -12.63 2.59
N GLU A 132 -10.35 -13.30 3.18
CA GLU A 132 -9.36 -12.66 4.05
C GLU A 132 -8.34 -11.87 3.23
N ASN A 133 -8.11 -10.62 3.63
CA ASN A 133 -7.07 -9.74 3.10
C ASN A 133 -6.16 -9.32 4.24
N THR A 134 -4.84 -9.35 4.02
CA THR A 134 -3.85 -8.83 4.97
C THR A 134 -3.25 -7.54 4.44
N LEU A 135 -3.47 -6.44 5.15
CA LEU A 135 -2.87 -5.14 4.86
C LEU A 135 -1.65 -4.94 5.77
N GLU A 136 -0.49 -4.81 5.15
CA GLU A 136 0.74 -4.43 5.84
C GLU A 136 0.88 -2.91 5.85
N ILE A 137 1.11 -2.35 7.02
CA ILE A 137 1.35 -0.93 7.25
C ILE A 137 2.75 -0.81 7.82
N LYS A 138 3.66 -0.19 7.07
CA LYS A 138 5.07 -0.05 7.44
C LYS A 138 5.49 1.40 7.40
N GLY A 139 6.37 1.82 8.31
CA GLY A 139 7.02 3.14 8.24
C GLY A 139 7.89 3.39 9.46
N ILE A 140 8.13 4.66 9.77
CA ILE A 140 9.01 5.11 10.86
C ILE A 140 8.18 5.92 11.87
N ASN A 141 8.19 5.54 13.15
CA ASN A 141 7.46 6.30 14.17
C ASN A 141 8.20 7.61 14.54
N SER A 142 7.60 8.42 15.43
CA SER A 142 8.20 9.68 15.91
C SER A 142 9.54 9.50 16.65
N GLU A 143 9.85 8.30 17.12
CA GLU A 143 11.14 7.97 17.77
C GLU A 143 12.22 7.55 16.76
N GLY A 144 11.91 7.51 15.46
CA GLY A 144 12.82 7.04 14.42
C GLY A 144 12.94 5.51 14.33
N LYS A 145 12.05 4.76 14.99
CA LYS A 145 12.01 3.30 14.93
C LYS A 145 11.11 2.84 13.78
N VAL A 146 11.54 1.80 13.08
CA VAL A 146 10.71 1.13 12.07
C VAL A 146 9.56 0.42 12.78
N VAL A 147 8.34 0.73 12.36
CA VAL A 147 7.11 0.09 12.80
C VAL A 147 6.49 -0.68 11.64
N GLN A 148 5.93 -1.85 11.95
CA GLN A 148 5.27 -2.73 11.01
C GLN A 148 4.04 -3.31 11.69
N GLN A 149 2.86 -3.08 11.11
CA GLN A 149 1.58 -3.53 11.61
C GLN A 149 0.83 -4.29 10.52
N PHE A 150 -0.01 -5.23 10.92
CA PHE A 150 -0.83 -6.04 10.03
C PHE A 150 -2.29 -5.87 10.39
N LEU A 151 -3.10 -5.46 9.42
CA LEU A 151 -4.55 -5.34 9.56
C LEU A 151 -5.20 -6.43 8.71
N LYS A 152 -5.95 -7.32 9.37
CA LYS A 152 -6.74 -8.35 8.71
C LYS A 152 -8.15 -7.84 8.42
N VAL A 153 -8.56 -7.98 7.16
CA VAL A 153 -9.86 -7.52 6.67
C VAL A 153 -10.54 -8.67 5.94
N HIS A 154 -11.70 -9.11 6.42
CA HIS A 154 -12.50 -10.12 5.76
C HIS A 154 -13.55 -9.46 4.85
N SER A 155 -13.33 -9.48 3.54
CA SER A 155 -14.23 -8.91 2.55
C SER A 155 -15.29 -9.93 2.12
N ARG A 156 -16.55 -9.66 2.42
CA ARG A 156 -17.67 -10.44 1.89
C ARG A 156 -17.94 -9.99 0.45
N SER A 157 -17.86 -10.94 -0.48
CA SER A 157 -18.19 -10.64 -1.88
C SER A 157 -19.68 -10.25 -1.99
N PRO A 158 -20.02 -9.09 -2.57
CA PRO A 158 -21.42 -8.71 -2.79
C PRO A 158 -22.16 -9.63 -3.77
N ALA A 159 -21.44 -10.53 -4.47
CA ALA A 159 -22.03 -11.53 -5.34
C ALA A 159 -22.55 -12.78 -4.60
N SER A 160 -22.35 -12.89 -3.28
CA SER A 160 -22.82 -14.04 -2.49
C SER A 160 -24.20 -13.84 -1.87
N GLU A 161 -24.88 -12.71 -2.11
CA GLU A 161 -26.26 -12.52 -1.66
C GLU A 161 -27.26 -13.05 -2.69
N ARG A 162 -27.62 -14.31 -2.44
CA ARG A 162 -28.80 -15.07 -2.88
C ARG A 162 -28.69 -15.77 -4.23
N PRO A 163 -28.89 -17.11 -4.28
CA PRO A 163 -29.35 -17.73 -5.51
C PRO A 163 -30.64 -17.01 -5.91
N MET A 164 -30.70 -16.49 -7.14
CA MET A 164 -31.97 -16.06 -7.70
C MET A 164 -32.96 -17.22 -7.53
N PRO A 165 -34.15 -17.01 -6.95
CA PRO A 165 -35.18 -18.02 -7.05
C PRO A 165 -35.37 -18.30 -8.54
N SER A 166 -35.17 -19.56 -8.94
CA SER A 166 -35.36 -20.01 -10.31
C SER A 166 -36.71 -19.48 -10.80
N PRO A 167 -36.77 -18.72 -11.91
CA PRO A 167 -38.03 -18.24 -12.46
C PRO A 167 -38.76 -19.37 -13.18
N LEU A 168 -39.23 -20.38 -12.46
CA LEU A 168 -40.12 -21.43 -12.95
C LEU A 168 -40.97 -22.02 -11.81
N GLU A 169 -41.87 -21.20 -11.26
CA GLU A 169 -43.19 -21.69 -10.83
C GLU A 169 -44.26 -20.78 -11.47
N ILE A 170 -44.25 -20.75 -12.79
CA ILE A 170 -45.44 -20.50 -13.60
C ILE A 170 -45.86 -21.89 -14.08
N PHE A 171 -46.69 -22.57 -13.30
CA PHE A 171 -47.50 -23.68 -13.82
C PHE A 171 -48.84 -23.65 -13.10
N ASP A 172 -49.81 -23.09 -13.83
CA ASP A 172 -51.17 -23.62 -14.00
C ASP A 172 -51.87 -24.14 -12.75
N SER A 173 -52.61 -23.25 -12.07
CA SER A 173 -53.85 -23.67 -11.41
C SER A 173 -54.98 -23.60 -12.42
N GLU A 174 -55.09 -24.73 -13.11
CA GLU A 174 -56.21 -25.23 -13.88
C GLU A 174 -57.52 -25.16 -13.04
N GLU A 175 -58.55 -24.54 -13.63
CA GLU A 175 -59.94 -24.99 -13.69
C GLU A 175 -60.53 -25.80 -12.52
N ASN A 176 -61.45 -25.20 -11.75
CA ASN A 176 -62.79 -25.74 -11.49
C ASN A 176 -63.76 -24.67 -10.92
#